data_AF-A0A7Z1N8U8-F1
#
_entry.id   AF-A0A7Z1N8U8-F1
#
_cell.length_a   1.000
_cell.length_b   1.000
_cell.length_c   1.000
_cell.angle_alpha   90.00
_cell.angle_beta   90.00
_cell.angle_gamma   90.00
#
_symmetry.space_group_name_H-M   'P 1'
#
loop_
_entity.id
_entity.type
_entity.pdbx_description
1 polymer ?
#
loop_
_entity_poly.entity_id
_entity_poly.type
_entity_poly.pdbx_seq_one_letter_code
_entity_poly.pdbx_strand_id
1 'polypeptide(L)' 'MLIVLLIISVLVLLFVPNLSRYRNHVDQESREAIIQLVDTQKELYALQNNGRVPTVEELLNEGYIKREHAEIYQRP' A
#
# COMPACT_ATOMS: atom_id res chain seq x y z
N MET A 1 -23.93 10.98 -36.03
CA MET A 1 -23.08 11.48 -34.91
C MET A 1 -23.61 11.07 -33.54
N LEU A 2 -24.93 11.14 -33.28
CA LEU A 2 -25.52 10.72 -31.99
C LEU A 2 -25.23 9.27 -31.58
N ILE A 3 -25.33 8.32 -32.53
CA ILE A 3 -25.08 6.90 -32.25
C ILE A 3 -23.65 6.62 -31.81
N VAL A 4 -22.69 7.44 -32.27
CA VAL A 4 -21.27 7.31 -31.90
C VAL A 4 -21.08 7.73 -30.43
N LEU A 5 -21.71 8.83 -30.02
CA LEU A 5 -21.68 9.28 -28.62
C LEU A 5 -22.36 8.28 -27.68
N LEU A 6 -23.47 7.66 -28.13
CA LEU A 6 -24.14 6.59 -27.39
C LEU A 6 -23.19 5.40 -27.14
N ILE A 7 -22.49 4.95 -28.19
CA ILE A 7 -21.56 3.82 -28.09
C ILE A 7 -20.38 4.14 -27.16
N ILE A 8 -19.79 5.34 -27.28
CA ILE A 8 -18.68 5.77 -26.40
C ILE A 8 -19.15 5.83 -24.94
N SER A 9 -20.36 6.34 -24.68
CA SER A 9 -20.94 6.40 -23.34
C SER A 9 -21.10 5.02 -22.71
N VAL A 10 -21.59 4.03 -23.47
CA VAL A 10 -21.75 2.66 -23.00
C VAL A 10 -20.39 2.01 -22.73
N LEU A 11 -19.40 2.23 -23.61
CA LEU A 11 -18.03 1.74 -23.42
C LEU A 11 -17.42 2.29 -22.13
N VAL A 12 -17.43 3.61 -21.90
CA VAL A 12 -16.87 4.21 -20.66
C VAL A 12 -17.54 3.61 -19.42
N LEU A 13 -18.86 3.42 -19.45
CA LEU A 13 -19.61 2.86 -18.32
C LEU A 13 -19.24 1.41 -18.01
N LEU A 14 -18.82 0.61 -19.01
CA LEU A 14 -18.31 -0.74 -18.82
C LEU A 14 -16.85 -0.78 -18.32
N PHE A 15 -16.02 0.20 -18.71
CA PHE A 15 -14.60 0.25 -18.34
C PHE A 15 -14.34 0.81 -16.92
N VAL A 16 -15.08 1.84 -16.49
CA VAL A 16 -14.94 2.47 -15.16
C VAL A 16 -15.09 1.48 -13.99
N PRO A 17 -16.12 0.61 -13.92
CA PRO A 17 -16.26 -0.34 -12.82
C PRO A 17 -15.11 -1.36 -12.78
N ASN A 18 -14.61 -1.77 -13.95
CA ASN A 18 -13.48 -2.68 -14.06
C ASN A 18 -12.17 -2.03 -13.52
N LEU A 19 -11.96 -0.74 -13.79
CA LEU A 19 -10.81 0.02 -13.28
C LEU A 19 -10.89 0.31 -11.77
N SER A 20 -12.10 0.49 -11.23
CA SER A 20 -12.28 0.68 -9.78
C SER A 20 -11.92 -0.58 -8.97
N ARG A 21 -12.26 -1.77 -9.48
CA ARG A 21 -11.91 -3.04 -8.81
C ARG A 21 -10.42 -3.33 -8.85
N TYR A 22 -9.75 -2.96 -9.94
CA TYR A 22 -8.30 -3.12 -10.07
C TYR A 22 -7.52 -2.24 -9.07
N ARG A 23 -7.95 -1.00 -8.87
CA ARG A 23 -7.34 -0.09 -7.87
C ARG A 23 -7.41 -0.66 -6.46
N ASN A 24 -8.57 -1.15 -6.02
CA ASN A 24 -8.74 -1.72 -4.69
C ASN A 24 -7.82 -2.93 -4.44
N HIS A 25 -7.63 -3.78 -5.45
CA HIS A 25 -6.75 -4.94 -5.35
C HIS A 25 -5.27 -4.53 -5.24
N VAL A 26 -4.82 -3.59 -6.08
CA VAL A 26 -3.46 -3.05 -6.03
C VAL A 26 -3.19 -2.34 -4.69
N ASP A 27 -4.16 -1.59 -4.17
CA ASP A 27 -4.03 -0.91 -2.86
C ASP A 27 -3.86 -1.91 -1.71
N GLN A 28 -4.54 -3.07 -1.77
CA GLN A 28 -4.38 -4.14 -0.78
C GLN A 28 -3.02 -4.82 -0.88
N GLU A 29 -2.59 -5.23 -2.07
CA GLU A 29 -1.25 -5.83 -2.27
C GLU A 29 -0.14 -4.86 -1.85
N SER A 30 -0.29 -3.57 -2.17
CA SER A 30 0.66 -2.54 -1.75
C SER A 30 0.74 -2.39 -0.23
N ARG A 31 -0.40 -2.46 0.47
CA ARG A 31 -0.42 -2.43 1.94
C ARG A 31 0.27 -3.66 2.54
N GLU A 32 -0.03 -4.86 2.03
CA GLU A 32 0.59 -6.10 2.51
C GLU A 32 2.11 -6.06 2.34
N ALA A 33 2.59 -5.60 1.19
CA ALA A 33 4.02 -5.43 0.93
C ALA A 33 4.68 -4.43 1.92
N ILE A 34 4.00 -3.34 2.27
CA ILE A 34 4.51 -2.38 3.27
C ILE A 34 4.54 -2.98 4.66
N ILE A 35 3.55 -3.79 5.04
CA ILE A 35 3.56 -4.51 6.32
C ILE A 35 4.76 -5.44 6.39
N GLN A 36 4.97 -6.25 5.35
CA GLN A 36 6.11 -7.16 5.27
C GLN A 36 7.46 -6.42 5.30
N LEU A 37 7.56 -5.26 4.63
CA LEU A 37 8.76 -4.43 4.67
C LEU A 37 9.06 -3.96 6.10
N VAL A 38 8.07 -3.42 6.81
CA VAL A 38 8.24 -2.93 8.18
C VAL A 38 8.64 -4.08 9.11
N ASP A 39 7.99 -5.24 9.00
CA ASP A 39 8.34 -6.42 9.80
C ASP A 39 9.77 -6.90 9.52
N THR A 40 10.19 -6.91 8.26
CA THR A 40 11.58 -7.20 7.88
C THR A 40 12.55 -6.22 8.53
N GLN A 41 12.23 -4.92 8.55
CA GLN A 41 13.07 -3.93 9.23
C GLN A 41 13.12 -4.13 10.75
N LYS A 42 12.01 -4.54 11.37
CA LYS A 42 11.99 -4.89 12.80
C LYS A 42 12.87 -6.09 13.11
N GLU A 43 12.84 -7.11 12.24
CA GLU A 43 13.68 -8.30 12.38
C GLU A 43 15.16 -7.96 12.22
N LEU A 44 15.52 -7.21 11.17
CA LEU A 44 16.89 -6.75 10.94
C LEU A 44 17.42 -5.91 12.11
N TYR A 45 16.58 -5.02 12.64
CA TYR A 45 16.92 -4.25 13.82
C TYR A 45 17.16 -5.13 15.04
N ALA A 46 16.29 -6.12 15.28
CA ALA A 46 16.45 -7.05 16.38
C ALA A 46 17.74 -7.86 16.26
N LEU A 47 18.11 -8.28 15.05
CA LEU A 47 19.39 -8.95 14.78
C LEU A 47 20.60 -8.06 15.10
N GLN A 48 20.51 -6.76 14.80
CA GLN A 48 21.57 -5.78 15.09
C GLN A 48 21.65 -5.42 16.58
N ASN A 49 20.52 -5.47 17.29
CA ASN A 49 20.38 -4.96 18.66
C ASN A 49 20.09 -6.06 19.69
N ASN A 50 20.77 -7.21 19.57
CA ASN A 50 20.71 -8.32 20.55
C ASN A 50 19.29 -8.83 20.86
N GLY A 51 18.44 -8.92 19.85
CA GLY A 51 17.06 -9.40 19.96
C GLY A 51 16.04 -8.33 20.40
N ARG A 52 16.44 -7.06 20.53
CA ARG A 52 15.51 -5.96 20.85
C ARG A 52 14.59 -5.69 19.67
N VAL A 53 13.31 -6.00 19.80
CA VAL A 53 12.29 -5.65 18.80
C VAL A 53 11.99 -4.14 18.89
N PRO A 54 12.18 -3.36 17.81
CA PRO A 54 11.91 -1.93 17.85
C PRO A 54 10.43 -1.63 17.70
N THR A 55 10.02 -0.44 18.13
CA THR A 55 8.72 0.13 17.77
C THR A 55 8.76 0.70 16.35
N VAL A 56 7.59 0.88 15.74
CA VAL A 56 7.48 1.55 14.42
C VAL A 56 8.01 2.98 14.49
N GLU A 57 7.85 3.66 15.63
CA GLU A 57 8.37 5.00 15.87
C GLU A 57 9.90 5.02 15.95
N GLU A 58 10.52 4.02 16.58
CA GLU A 58 11.98 3.88 16.60
C GLU A 58 12.53 3.64 15.19
N LEU A 59 11.91 2.75 14.41
CA LEU A 59 12.28 2.54 13.01
C LEU A 59 12.13 3.81 12.17
N LEU A 60 11.14 4.65 12.46
CA LEU A 60 10.94 5.93 11.77
C LEU A 60 12.00 6.96 12.18
N ASN A 61 12.28 7.08 13.48
CA ASN A 61 13.23 8.04 14.04
C ASN A 61 14.67 7.71 13.63
N GLU A 62 15.00 6.42 13.56
CA GLU A 62 16.32 5.93 13.13
C GLU A 62 16.44 5.83 11.60
N GLY A 63 15.37 6.09 10.85
CA GLY A 63 15.39 6.20 9.39
C GLY A 63 15.34 4.87 8.63
N TYR A 64 15.02 3.77 9.31
CA TYR A 64 14.80 2.45 8.67
C TYR A 64 13.52 2.42 7.81
N ILE A 65 12.53 3.26 8.12
CA ILE A 65 11.28 3.40 7.37
C ILE A 65 10.91 4.88 7.18
N LYS A 66 10.05 5.16 6.19
CA LYS A 66 9.47 6.48 5.91
C LYS A 66 8.14 6.67 6.64
N ARG A 67 7.73 7.94 6.82
CA ARG A 67 6.42 8.29 7.44
C ARG A 67 5.24 7.60 6.75
N GLU A 68 5.25 7.58 5.42
CA GLU A 68 4.22 6.91 4.61
C GLU A 68 4.07 5.42 4.98
N HIS A 69 5.18 4.72 5.23
CA HIS A 69 5.16 3.31 5.64
C HIS A 69 4.60 3.13 7.05
N ALA A 70 4.97 4.03 7.98
CA ALA A 70 4.44 4.02 9.34
C ALA A 70 2.93 4.28 9.37
N GLU A 71 2.44 5.22 8.56
CA GLU A 71 1.01 5.53 8.44
C GLU A 71 0.21 4.35 7.88
N ILE A 72 0.73 3.70 6.83
CA ILE A 72 0.06 2.55 6.20
C ILE A 72 0.05 1.32 7.12
N TYR A 73 1.13 1.11 7.88
CA TYR A 73 1.22 0.02 8.85
C TYR A 73 0.27 0.20 10.03
N GLN A 74 0.05 1.43 10.49
CA GLN A 74 -0.81 1.75 11.63
C GLN A 74 -2.31 1.85 11.27
N ARG A 75 -2.64 1.93 9.98
CA ARG A 75 -4.04 1.93 9.55
C ARG A 75 -4.68 0.56 9.82
N PRO A 76 -5.91 0.51 10.36
CA PRO A 76 -6.66 -0.74 10.50
C PRO A 76 -6.95 -1.39 9.15
#